data_AF-A0AAV8UMD4-F1
#
_entry.id   AF-A0AAV8UMD4-F1
#
_cell.length_a   1.000
_cell.length_b   1.000
_cell.length_c   1.000
_cell.angle_alpha   90.00
_cell.angle_beta   90.00
_cell.angle_gamma   90.00
#
_symmetry.space_group_name_H-M   'P 1'
#
loop_
_entity.id
_entity.type
_entity.pdbx_description
1 polymer ?
#
loop_
_entity_poly.entity_id
_entity_poly.type
_entity_poly.pdbx_seq_one_letter_code
_entity_poly.pdbx_strand_id
1 'polypeptide(L)'
;MTAKKNEAQIPAMLKKARALPQTPRMAWQFGVKRLRLWVWDDEQDRAERPYSMLVMELYPRGNVITNLLASPVGTYPNPIDALYMLLKQMVDPAEDEKLQRPVQISFIDEKLLEYCREPLVSIGIEVVKLTEATGVEDYITKFSNKLIERGRASRGDAAERPGVHKGVGIQRHALEQYFSACKDFYSSNPWRRIDEVCAIEAEWLKGGEKRYVTVLGSSDRTYGVAVMGSIQALRRKYARASGTYDVEKDIEANMLCGNCGKEPTAETFRCTGCRTLFYCDQECQRGNWNQHQYECEDPSKLEHVTREVWNKREQTMVFLDPSAVPFDDLEYAEVNKFWDAQSSKFPLIFVSIQGSPMLPPRVVRPTPEELEWMTQLISALLQT
;
A
#
# COMPACT_ATOMS: atom_id res chain seq x y z
N MET A 1 23.34 10.88 16.33
CA MET A 1 24.18 11.59 17.35
C MET A 1 23.37 12.34 18.42
N THR A 2 22.14 12.77 18.11
CA THR A 2 21.19 13.48 18.99
C THR A 2 20.95 12.81 20.35
N ALA A 3 20.57 11.53 20.40
CA ALA A 3 20.18 10.86 21.65
C ALA A 3 21.23 11.00 22.78
N LYS A 4 22.52 10.72 22.53
CA LYS A 4 23.58 10.89 23.55
C LYS A 4 23.74 12.33 24.04
N LYS A 5 23.51 13.32 23.18
CA LYS A 5 23.54 14.74 23.55
C LYS A 5 22.32 15.11 24.40
N ASN A 6 21.17 14.52 24.12
CA ASN A 6 19.92 14.73 24.87
C ASN A 6 20.01 14.07 26.25
N GLU A 7 20.49 12.82 26.31
CA GLU A 7 20.78 12.05 27.53
C GLU A 7 21.65 12.83 28.53
N ALA A 8 22.77 13.40 28.06
CA ALA A 8 23.69 14.18 28.88
C ALA A 8 23.04 15.44 29.51
N GLN A 9 21.95 15.96 28.95
CA GLN A 9 21.22 17.13 29.46
C GLN A 9 20.12 16.75 30.47
N ILE A 10 19.56 15.53 30.39
CA ILE A 10 18.41 15.11 31.20
C ILE A 10 18.60 15.33 32.71
N PRO A 11 19.73 14.98 33.36
CA PRO A 11 19.90 15.21 34.81
C PRO A 11 19.80 16.68 35.21
N ALA A 12 20.35 17.59 34.40
CA ALA A 12 20.28 19.03 34.64
C ALA A 12 18.85 19.57 34.40
N MET A 13 18.15 19.04 33.39
CA MET A 13 16.77 19.41 33.08
C MET A 13 15.79 18.91 34.15
N LEU A 14 15.94 17.68 34.66
CA LEU A 14 15.16 17.16 35.81
C LEU A 14 15.33 18.05 37.04
N LYS A 15 16.57 18.46 37.37
CA LYS A 15 16.84 19.37 38.48
C LYS A 15 16.15 20.73 38.31
N LYS A 16 16.18 21.30 37.09
CA LYS A 16 15.45 22.54 36.77
C LYS A 16 13.93 22.35 36.87
N ALA A 17 13.40 21.32 36.22
CA ALA A 17 11.96 21.02 36.17
C ALA A 17 11.37 20.84 37.56
N ARG A 18 12.08 20.13 38.47
CA ARG A 18 11.64 19.93 39.86
C ARG A 18 11.41 21.25 40.63
N ALA A 19 12.13 22.32 40.29
CA ALA A 19 11.99 23.64 40.90
C ALA A 19 10.89 24.50 40.26
N LEU A 20 10.28 24.06 39.16
CA LEU A 20 9.21 24.79 38.49
C LEU A 20 7.88 24.66 39.22
N PRO A 21 7.02 25.70 39.15
CA PRO A 21 5.66 25.63 39.67
C PRO A 21 4.88 24.52 38.96
N GLN A 22 4.08 23.80 39.74
CA GLN A 22 3.21 22.74 39.24
C GLN A 22 1.80 23.29 39.10
N THR A 23 1.30 23.38 37.86
CA THR A 23 0.02 24.03 37.59
C THR A 23 -1.14 23.08 37.92
N PRO A 24 -2.05 23.43 38.85
CA PRO A 24 -3.14 22.54 39.26
C PRO A 24 -3.99 22.08 38.07
N ARG A 25 -4.30 20.77 38.03
CA ARG A 25 -5.07 20.10 36.97
C ARG A 25 -4.44 20.11 35.56
N MET A 26 -3.30 20.77 35.34
CA MET A 26 -2.62 20.74 34.03
C MET A 26 -2.22 19.30 33.70
N ALA A 27 -2.81 18.74 32.64
CA ALA A 27 -2.58 17.38 32.21
C ALA A 27 -2.08 17.39 30.77
N TRP A 28 -0.95 16.71 30.52
CA TRP A 28 -0.40 16.55 29.17
C TRP A 28 -0.60 15.12 28.66
N GLN A 29 -0.53 14.96 27.35
CA GLN A 29 -0.37 13.67 26.69
C GLN A 29 0.83 13.69 25.75
N PHE A 30 1.66 12.65 25.82
CA PHE A 30 2.69 12.36 24.85
C PHE A 30 2.21 11.29 23.86
N GLY A 31 2.33 11.59 22.57
CA GLY A 31 1.95 10.69 21.49
C GLY A 31 2.99 10.64 20.37
N VAL A 32 3.01 9.54 19.63
CA VAL A 32 3.85 9.36 18.45
C VAL A 32 2.98 8.88 17.29
N LYS A 33 3.00 9.60 16.16
CA LYS A 33 2.21 9.27 14.96
C LYS A 33 3.12 9.10 13.76
N ARG A 34 3.01 8.00 13.02
CA ARG A 34 3.67 7.86 11.71
C ARG A 34 2.88 8.69 10.70
N LEU A 35 3.53 9.59 9.98
CA LEU A 35 2.83 10.52 9.08
C LEU A 35 2.52 9.87 7.72
N ARG A 36 1.34 10.20 7.18
CA ARG A 36 0.90 9.84 5.82
C ARG A 36 1.45 10.82 4.78
N LEU A 37 2.77 10.96 4.76
CA LEU A 37 3.54 11.72 3.77
C LEU A 37 4.95 11.14 3.65
N TRP A 38 5.65 11.56 2.60
CA TRP A 38 7.03 11.16 2.32
C TRP A 38 7.96 12.35 2.57
N VAL A 39 9.02 12.11 3.33
CA VAL A 39 10.17 13.02 3.47
C VAL A 39 11.38 12.32 2.86
N TRP A 40 12.23 13.07 2.15
CA TRP A 40 13.48 12.52 1.64
C TRP A 40 14.48 12.36 2.79
N ASP A 41 15.07 11.18 2.92
CA ASP A 41 16.20 10.93 3.83
C ASP A 41 17.50 10.99 3.03
N ASP A 42 18.21 12.13 3.16
CA ASP A 42 19.50 12.37 2.50
C ASP A 42 20.60 11.37 2.95
N GLU A 43 20.50 10.78 4.15
CA GLU A 43 21.48 9.80 4.63
C GLU A 43 21.27 8.40 4.00
N GLN A 44 20.04 8.11 3.55
CA GLN A 44 19.63 6.80 3.04
C GLN A 44 19.24 6.80 1.55
N ASP A 45 19.30 7.97 0.90
CA ASP A 45 18.93 8.23 -0.50
C ASP A 45 17.55 7.67 -0.89
N ARG A 46 16.56 7.83 0.00
CA ARG A 46 15.21 7.28 -0.19
C ARG A 46 14.11 8.09 0.49
N ALA A 47 12.88 7.91 0.00
CA ALA A 47 11.69 8.48 0.61
C ALA A 47 11.25 7.65 1.83
N GLU A 48 11.08 8.30 2.97
CA GLU A 48 10.68 7.68 4.24
C GLU A 48 9.45 8.35 4.86
N ARG A 49 8.71 7.58 5.67
CA ARG A 49 7.54 8.10 6.43
C ARG A 49 7.98 8.48 7.84
N PRO A 50 8.13 9.78 8.18
CA PRO A 50 8.61 10.20 9.49
C PRO A 50 7.60 9.87 10.58
N TYR A 51 8.09 9.67 11.80
CA TYR A 51 7.28 9.73 13.00
C TYR A 51 7.26 11.17 13.54
N SER A 52 6.11 11.65 14.01
CA SER A 52 5.91 12.92 14.70
C SER A 52 5.73 12.65 16.18
N MET A 53 6.58 13.24 17.03
CA MET A 53 6.38 13.29 18.48
C MET A 53 5.51 14.50 18.82
N LEU A 54 4.48 14.28 19.64
CA LEU A 54 3.49 15.28 20.04
C LEU A 54 3.49 15.43 21.56
N VAL A 55 3.58 16.67 22.05
CA VAL A 55 3.22 17.04 23.42
C VAL A 55 1.94 17.86 23.35
N MET A 56 0.89 17.37 24.00
CA MET A 56 -0.47 17.93 23.93
C MET A 56 -0.93 18.32 25.34
N GLU A 57 -1.57 19.48 25.49
CA GLU A 57 -2.23 19.87 26.74
C GLU A 57 -3.69 19.43 26.68
N LEU A 58 -4.03 18.36 27.41
CA LEU A 58 -5.42 17.89 27.52
C LEU A 58 -6.28 18.85 28.33
N TYR A 59 -5.68 19.50 29.33
CA TYR A 59 -6.32 20.50 30.17
C TYR A 59 -5.30 21.55 30.65
N PRO A 60 -5.63 22.85 30.66
CA PRO A 60 -6.95 23.43 30.34
C PRO A 60 -7.25 23.71 28.86
N ARG A 61 -6.26 23.83 27.96
CA ARG A 61 -6.48 24.42 26.62
C ARG A 61 -6.94 23.46 25.52
N GLY A 62 -6.64 22.17 25.61
CA GLY A 62 -6.99 21.20 24.57
C GLY A 62 -6.21 21.41 23.26
N ASN A 63 -4.92 21.75 23.34
CA ASN A 63 -4.09 22.09 22.17
C ASN A 63 -2.80 21.24 22.09
N VAL A 64 -2.24 21.13 20.88
CA VAL A 64 -0.86 20.61 20.71
C VAL A 64 0.11 21.73 21.09
N ILE A 65 0.95 21.48 22.10
CA ILE A 65 1.95 22.43 22.59
C ILE A 65 3.15 22.43 21.65
N THR A 66 3.71 21.25 21.39
CA THR A 66 4.88 21.05 20.52
C THR A 66 4.74 19.80 19.69
N ASN A 67 5.21 19.90 18.45
CA ASN A 67 5.29 18.80 17.49
C ASN A 67 6.70 18.81 16.87
N LEU A 68 7.38 17.66 16.90
CA LEU A 68 8.72 17.50 16.34
C LEU A 68 8.78 16.21 15.50
N LEU A 69 9.37 16.28 14.30
CA LEU A 69 9.70 15.07 13.54
C LEU A 69 10.85 14.32 14.24
N ALA A 70 10.70 13.00 14.38
CA ALA A 70 11.76 12.12 14.87
C ALA A 70 12.97 12.11 13.91
N SER A 71 14.15 11.88 14.47
CA SER A 71 15.42 11.81 13.73
C SER A 71 16.24 10.62 14.26
N PRO A 72 16.75 9.71 13.41
CA PRO A 72 16.66 9.71 11.93
C PRO A 72 15.23 9.59 11.37
N VAL A 73 15.06 9.95 10.09
CA VAL A 73 13.77 9.84 9.40
C VAL A 73 13.37 8.35 9.33
N GLY A 74 12.06 8.06 9.30
CA GLY A 74 11.56 6.68 9.28
C GLY A 74 11.79 5.86 10.56
N THR A 75 12.51 6.39 11.56
CA THR A 75 12.85 5.68 12.80
C THR A 75 11.91 6.07 13.93
N TYR A 76 11.36 5.07 14.64
CA TYR A 76 10.52 5.33 15.82
C TYR A 76 11.37 6.01 16.92
N PRO A 77 10.90 7.10 17.55
CA PRO A 77 11.69 7.85 18.53
C PRO A 77 12.08 6.98 19.73
N ASN A 78 13.33 7.12 20.17
CA ASN A 78 13.79 6.43 21.37
C ASN A 78 13.25 7.10 22.64
N PRO A 79 13.21 6.39 23.79
CA PRO A 79 12.68 6.95 25.03
C PRO A 79 13.43 8.17 25.59
N ILE A 80 14.72 8.31 25.29
CA ILE A 80 15.54 9.47 25.70
C ILE A 80 15.03 10.74 25.02
N ASP A 81 14.73 10.69 23.72
CA ASP A 81 14.23 11.83 22.97
C ASP A 81 12.81 12.24 23.40
N ALA A 82 11.95 11.27 23.75
CA ALA A 82 10.63 11.53 24.33
C ALA A 82 10.72 12.25 25.68
N LEU A 83 11.55 11.74 26.60
CA LEU A 83 11.79 12.36 27.90
C LEU A 83 12.43 13.75 27.75
N TYR A 84 13.41 13.90 26.86
CA TYR A 84 14.07 15.18 26.57
C TYR A 84 13.06 16.22 26.05
N MET A 85 12.19 15.84 25.11
CA MET A 85 11.15 16.72 24.56
C MET A 85 10.18 17.20 25.65
N LEU A 86 9.71 16.29 26.52
CA LEU A 86 8.84 16.63 27.65
C LEU A 86 9.52 17.57 28.64
N LEU A 87 10.76 17.28 29.04
CA LEU A 87 11.50 18.14 29.96
C LEU A 87 11.82 19.49 29.33
N LYS A 88 12.17 19.53 28.03
CA LYS A 88 12.42 20.78 27.31
C LYS A 88 11.18 21.67 27.33
N GLN A 89 10.01 21.10 27.07
CA GLN A 89 8.74 21.84 27.12
C GLN A 89 8.42 22.47 28.49
N MET A 90 9.01 21.96 29.58
CA MET A 90 8.88 22.55 30.92
C MET A 90 9.92 23.64 31.18
N VAL A 91 11.19 23.39 30.84
CA VAL A 91 12.34 24.23 31.24
C VAL A 91 12.77 25.28 30.20
N ASP A 92 12.29 25.14 28.96
CA ASP A 92 12.62 25.94 27.77
C ASP A 92 11.47 25.86 26.74
N PRO A 93 10.25 26.33 27.10
CA PRO A 93 9.10 26.37 26.20
C PRO A 93 9.26 27.46 25.12
N ALA A 94 8.32 27.53 24.19
CA ALA A 94 8.26 28.62 23.21
C ALA A 94 8.13 30.00 23.89
N GLU A 95 8.54 31.05 23.17
CA GLU A 95 8.36 32.44 23.60
C GLU A 95 6.87 32.71 23.97
N ASP A 96 6.66 33.53 25.00
CA ASP A 96 5.37 33.82 25.68
C ASP A 96 4.78 32.72 26.60
N GLU A 97 5.27 31.48 26.61
CA GLU A 97 4.82 30.45 27.56
C GLU A 97 5.51 30.54 28.94
N LYS A 98 4.76 30.23 30.00
CA LYS A 98 5.29 30.22 31.38
C LYS A 98 6.04 28.91 31.67
N LEU A 99 7.22 29.04 32.28
CA LEU A 99 7.97 27.92 32.88
C LEU A 99 7.13 27.25 33.98
N GLN A 100 6.64 26.04 33.70
CA GLN A 100 5.77 25.27 34.58
C GLN A 100 5.86 23.77 34.26
N ARG A 101 5.37 22.93 35.17
CA ARG A 101 5.22 21.48 34.94
C ARG A 101 3.77 21.02 35.18
N PRO A 102 3.29 20.01 34.44
CA PRO A 102 1.95 19.46 34.64
C PRO A 102 1.82 18.70 35.97
N VAL A 103 0.59 18.41 36.40
CA VAL A 103 0.33 17.41 37.46
C VAL A 103 0.43 15.98 36.93
N GLN A 104 0.05 15.76 35.68
CA GLN A 104 -0.02 14.44 35.06
C GLN A 104 0.49 14.47 33.62
N ILE A 105 1.23 13.44 33.22
CA ILE A 105 1.55 13.15 31.81
C ILE A 105 1.01 11.75 31.49
N SER A 106 0.16 11.70 30.47
CA SER A 106 -0.31 10.44 29.91
C SER A 106 0.50 10.04 28.68
N PHE A 107 0.64 8.74 28.45
CA PHE A 107 1.28 8.17 27.27
C PHE A 107 0.33 7.19 26.57
N ILE A 108 0.49 7.06 25.26
CA ILE A 108 -0.21 6.06 24.43
C ILE A 108 0.63 4.77 24.33
N ASP A 109 1.94 4.90 24.11
CA ASP A 109 2.89 3.79 24.01
C ASP A 109 3.40 3.35 25.40
N GLU A 110 3.38 2.04 25.66
CA GLU A 110 3.79 1.46 26.94
C GLU A 110 5.30 1.55 27.19
N LYS A 111 6.14 1.37 26.16
CA LYS A 111 7.60 1.34 26.33
C LYS A 111 8.14 2.74 26.64
N LEU A 112 7.59 3.75 25.98
CA LEU A 112 7.89 5.15 26.29
C LEU A 112 7.44 5.52 27.71
N LEU A 113 6.25 5.05 28.11
CA LEU A 113 5.71 5.22 29.46
C LEU A 113 6.61 4.58 30.53
N GLU A 114 6.98 3.31 30.37
CA GLU A 114 7.80 2.55 31.31
C GLU A 114 9.13 3.25 31.58
N TYR A 115 9.82 3.69 30.51
CA TYR A 115 11.08 4.42 30.61
C TYR A 115 10.92 5.81 31.24
N CYS A 116 9.90 6.57 30.85
CA CYS A 116 9.71 7.94 31.35
C CYS A 116 9.14 8.00 32.77
N ARG A 117 8.59 6.90 33.29
CA ARG A 117 7.89 6.84 34.59
C ARG A 117 8.75 7.32 35.76
N GLU A 118 9.89 6.69 36.01
CA GLU A 118 10.73 7.04 37.17
C GLU A 118 11.26 8.50 37.11
N PRO A 119 11.85 8.98 36.00
CA PRO A 119 12.30 10.37 35.89
C PRO A 119 11.21 11.39 36.15
N LEU A 120 10.01 11.20 35.58
CA LEU A 120 8.88 12.13 35.73
C LEU A 120 8.29 12.09 37.16
N VAL A 121 8.17 10.91 37.76
CA VAL A 121 7.74 10.75 39.16
C VAL A 121 8.75 11.39 40.13
N SER A 122 10.06 11.31 39.84
CA SER A 122 11.11 11.93 40.67
C SER A 122 10.99 13.47 40.76
N ILE A 123 10.37 14.09 39.76
CA ILE A 123 10.05 15.53 39.73
C ILE A 123 8.59 15.81 40.08
N GLY A 124 7.86 14.85 40.66
CA GLY A 124 6.52 15.01 41.20
C GLY A 124 5.40 15.04 40.16
N ILE A 125 5.57 14.41 39.01
CA ILE A 125 4.55 14.30 37.96
C ILE A 125 3.96 12.89 37.96
N GLU A 126 2.63 12.78 37.95
CA GLU A 126 1.93 11.50 37.80
C GLU A 126 2.08 10.98 36.35
N VAL A 127 2.38 9.69 36.18
CA VAL A 127 2.53 9.07 34.86
C VAL A 127 1.50 7.95 34.69
N VAL A 128 0.65 8.08 33.67
CA VAL A 128 -0.47 7.17 33.39
C VAL A 128 -0.49 6.76 31.92
N LYS A 129 -1.22 5.68 31.62
CA LYS A 129 -1.55 5.30 30.24
C LYS A 129 -2.95 5.77 29.91
N LEU A 130 -3.14 6.43 28.77
CA LEU A 130 -4.47 6.79 28.25
C LEU A 130 -4.54 6.48 26.75
N THR A 131 -5.77 6.42 26.23
CA THR A 131 -6.02 6.42 24.78
C THR A 131 -5.67 7.78 24.17
N GLU A 132 -5.45 7.79 22.86
CA GLU A 132 -5.22 9.03 22.10
C GLU A 132 -6.34 10.06 22.32
N ALA A 133 -5.95 11.33 22.46
CA ALA A 133 -6.88 12.44 22.56
C ALA A 133 -7.70 12.65 21.26
N THR A 134 -8.90 13.19 21.39
CA THR A 134 -9.73 13.54 20.22
C THR A 134 -9.13 14.73 19.46
N GLY A 135 -9.31 14.74 18.13
CA GLY A 135 -8.82 15.84 17.26
C GLY A 135 -7.34 15.77 16.86
N VAL A 136 -6.57 14.79 17.36
CA VAL A 136 -5.16 14.60 16.95
C VAL A 136 -5.01 14.36 15.46
N GLU A 137 -5.92 13.60 14.86
CA GLU A 137 -5.91 13.29 13.42
C GLU A 137 -6.12 14.54 12.54
N ASP A 138 -7.01 15.45 12.97
CA ASP A 138 -7.22 16.74 12.29
C ASP A 138 -5.98 17.63 12.36
N TYR A 139 -5.30 17.64 13.51
CA TYR A 139 -4.05 18.36 13.68
C TYR A 139 -2.95 17.77 12.77
N ILE A 140 -2.80 16.44 12.78
CA ILE A 140 -1.81 15.72 11.96
C ILE A 140 -2.06 15.95 10.47
N THR A 141 -3.33 15.95 10.02
CA THR A 141 -3.71 16.27 8.64
C THR A 141 -3.31 17.71 8.27
N LYS A 142 -3.64 18.69 9.12
CA LYS A 142 -3.28 20.11 8.90
C LYS A 142 -1.76 20.33 8.91
N PHE A 143 -1.03 19.63 9.78
CA PHE A 143 0.44 19.69 9.85
C PHE A 143 1.08 19.06 8.61
N SER A 144 0.58 17.91 8.17
CA SER A 144 1.04 17.20 6.97
C SER A 144 0.87 18.05 5.71
N ASN A 145 -0.30 18.68 5.53
CA ASN A 145 -0.55 19.59 4.42
C ASN A 145 0.43 20.78 4.43
N LYS A 146 0.67 21.40 5.60
CA LYS A 146 1.66 22.49 5.75
C LYS A 146 3.09 22.10 5.42
N LEU A 147 3.48 20.83 5.62
CA LEU A 147 4.80 20.34 5.21
C LEU A 147 4.90 20.22 3.68
N ILE A 148 3.84 19.74 3.04
CA ILE A 148 3.73 19.61 1.57
C ILE A 148 3.71 21.00 0.91
N GLU A 149 2.87 21.92 1.40
CA GLU A 149 2.79 23.33 0.95
C GLU A 149 4.14 24.06 1.02
N ARG A 150 4.99 23.70 1.98
CA ARG A 150 6.33 24.27 2.17
C ARG A 150 7.44 23.53 1.40
N GLY A 151 7.09 22.56 0.55
CA GLY A 151 8.05 21.77 -0.22
C GLY A 151 8.96 20.88 0.64
N ARG A 152 8.57 20.56 1.88
CA ARG A 152 9.35 19.74 2.82
C ARG A 152 8.91 18.27 2.88
N ALA A 153 7.84 17.94 2.17
CA ALA A 153 7.28 16.60 2.08
C ALA A 153 6.52 16.46 0.75
N SER A 154 6.27 15.23 0.33
CA SER A 154 5.44 14.91 -0.82
C SER A 154 4.38 13.85 -0.46
N ARG A 155 3.35 13.75 -1.30
CA ARG A 155 2.30 12.72 -1.21
C ARG A 155 1.72 12.52 -2.60
N GLY A 156 1.93 11.34 -3.19
CA GLY A 156 1.40 11.00 -4.51
C GLY A 156 0.03 10.32 -4.44
N ASP A 157 -0.74 10.39 -5.53
CA ASP A 157 -2.11 9.84 -5.61
C ASP A 157 -2.19 8.33 -5.33
N ALA A 158 -1.12 7.58 -5.61
CA ALA A 158 -1.02 6.16 -5.27
C ALA A 158 -1.03 5.91 -3.75
N ALA A 159 -0.52 6.85 -2.95
CA ALA A 159 -0.34 6.71 -1.52
C ALA A 159 -1.68 6.76 -0.74
N GLU A 160 -2.68 7.48 -1.26
CA GLU A 160 -4.02 7.64 -0.64
C GLU A 160 -5.07 6.64 -1.15
N ARG A 161 -4.69 5.70 -2.02
CA ARG A 161 -5.62 4.66 -2.51
C ARG A 161 -6.01 3.71 -1.36
N PRO A 162 -7.28 3.28 -1.26
CA PRO A 162 -7.69 2.31 -0.24
C PRO A 162 -6.85 1.03 -0.29
N GLY A 163 -6.42 0.54 0.88
CA GLY A 163 -5.70 -0.71 1.04
C GLY A 163 -6.49 -1.94 0.59
N VAL A 164 -5.80 -3.04 0.26
CA VAL A 164 -6.43 -4.35 -0.04
C VAL A 164 -7.31 -4.80 1.13
N HIS A 165 -6.89 -4.51 2.37
CA HIS A 165 -7.62 -4.85 3.59
C HIS A 165 -8.97 -4.13 3.75
N LYS A 166 -9.26 -3.09 2.94
CA LYS A 166 -10.56 -2.41 2.89
C LYS A 166 -11.48 -2.97 1.79
N GLY A 167 -11.03 -3.98 1.04
CA GLY A 167 -11.84 -4.67 0.04
C GLY A 167 -12.99 -5.45 0.68
N VAL A 168 -14.17 -5.41 0.04
CA VAL A 168 -15.37 -6.10 0.55
C VAL A 168 -15.12 -7.62 0.58
N GLY A 169 -15.36 -8.23 1.74
CA GLY A 169 -15.20 -9.67 1.97
C GLY A 169 -13.77 -10.13 2.24
N ILE A 170 -12.76 -9.27 2.15
CA ILE A 170 -11.35 -9.61 2.42
C ILE A 170 -11.17 -9.92 3.91
N GLN A 171 -10.68 -11.13 4.21
CA GLN A 171 -10.45 -11.60 5.58
C GLN A 171 -8.99 -11.40 6.02
N ARG A 172 -8.77 -11.16 7.32
CA ARG A 172 -7.42 -11.00 7.90
C ARG A 172 -6.50 -12.19 7.61
N HIS A 173 -7.01 -13.42 7.73
CA HIS A 173 -6.20 -14.63 7.50
C HIS A 173 -5.75 -14.76 6.03
N ALA A 174 -6.57 -14.32 5.07
CA ALA A 174 -6.23 -14.36 3.65
C ALA A 174 -5.11 -13.36 3.32
N LEU A 175 -5.13 -12.18 3.97
CA LEU A 175 -4.04 -11.20 3.87
C LEU A 175 -2.74 -11.71 4.51
N GLU A 176 -2.83 -12.36 5.67
CA GLU A 176 -1.68 -12.97 6.36
C GLU A 176 -1.00 -14.03 5.50
N GLN A 177 -1.79 -14.94 4.92
CA GLN A 177 -1.31 -15.95 3.97
C GLN A 177 -0.69 -15.30 2.71
N TYR A 178 -1.36 -14.30 2.13
CA TYR A 178 -0.86 -13.55 0.97
C TYR A 178 0.50 -12.89 1.25
N PHE A 179 0.65 -12.16 2.36
CA PHE A 179 1.90 -11.49 2.70
C PHE A 179 3.02 -12.49 3.02
N SER A 180 2.70 -13.63 3.67
CA SER A 180 3.67 -14.72 3.88
C SER A 180 4.17 -15.29 2.55
N ALA A 181 3.25 -15.65 1.64
CA ALA A 181 3.61 -16.17 0.32
C ALA A 181 4.44 -15.17 -0.49
N CYS A 182 4.11 -13.87 -0.43
CA CYS A 182 4.91 -12.81 -1.05
C CYS A 182 6.34 -12.73 -0.47
N LYS A 183 6.50 -12.96 0.84
CA LYS A 183 7.80 -12.89 1.52
C LYS A 183 8.69 -14.06 1.10
N ASP A 184 8.11 -15.25 1.05
CA ASP A 184 8.81 -16.47 0.63
C ASP A 184 9.19 -16.40 -0.86
N PHE A 185 8.28 -15.89 -1.71
CA PHE A 185 8.53 -15.63 -3.14
C PHE A 185 9.65 -14.61 -3.35
N TYR A 186 9.61 -13.46 -2.67
CA TYR A 186 10.65 -12.44 -2.81
C TYR A 186 12.03 -12.97 -2.37
N SER A 187 12.07 -13.68 -1.23
CA SER A 187 13.29 -14.26 -0.68
C SER A 187 13.88 -15.35 -1.60
N SER A 188 13.04 -16.13 -2.27
CA SER A 188 13.45 -17.24 -3.15
C SER A 188 13.92 -16.81 -4.54
N ASN A 189 13.78 -15.53 -4.90
CA ASN A 189 14.23 -14.94 -6.17
C ASN A 189 13.86 -15.78 -7.44
N PRO A 190 12.60 -16.24 -7.62
CA PRO A 190 12.22 -17.17 -8.69
C PRO A 190 12.44 -16.62 -10.11
N TRP A 191 12.43 -15.29 -10.28
CA TRP A 191 12.79 -14.61 -11.54
C TRP A 191 14.24 -14.86 -12.01
N ARG A 192 15.12 -15.41 -11.16
CA ARG A 192 16.46 -15.87 -11.57
C ARG A 192 16.46 -17.25 -12.23
N ARG A 193 15.33 -17.97 -12.16
CA ARG A 193 15.16 -19.36 -12.64
C ARG A 193 14.07 -19.47 -13.70
N ILE A 194 13.06 -18.62 -13.62
CA ILE A 194 11.95 -18.51 -14.58
C ILE A 194 12.18 -17.23 -15.40
N ASP A 195 12.46 -17.38 -16.70
CA ASP A 195 12.57 -16.27 -17.63
C ASP A 195 11.22 -15.56 -17.80
N GLU A 196 11.22 -14.23 -17.92
CA GLU A 196 10.00 -13.42 -18.10
C GLU A 196 9.31 -13.68 -19.45
N VAL A 197 10.04 -14.19 -20.46
CA VAL A 197 9.41 -14.69 -21.71
C VAL A 197 8.66 -16.02 -21.53
N CYS A 198 8.86 -16.71 -20.41
CA CYS A 198 8.19 -17.97 -20.12
C CYS A 198 6.71 -17.72 -19.78
N ALA A 199 5.82 -18.43 -20.48
CA ALA A 199 4.40 -18.45 -20.20
C ALA A 199 4.04 -19.77 -19.50
N ILE A 200 3.78 -19.70 -18.20
CA ILE A 200 3.33 -20.84 -17.40
C ILE A 200 1.80 -20.92 -17.50
N GLU A 201 1.27 -22.04 -17.94
CA GLU A 201 -0.17 -22.32 -17.84
C GLU A 201 -0.48 -22.80 -16.41
N ALA A 202 -1.44 -22.14 -15.76
CA ALA A 202 -1.91 -22.44 -14.42
C ALA A 202 -3.42 -22.70 -14.45
N GLU A 203 -3.87 -23.74 -13.74
CA GLU A 203 -5.27 -24.19 -13.74
C GLU A 203 -5.80 -24.24 -12.30
N TRP A 204 -6.96 -23.62 -12.05
CA TRP A 204 -7.56 -23.59 -10.71
C TRP A 204 -8.43 -24.80 -10.44
N LEU A 205 -7.90 -25.77 -9.68
CA LEU A 205 -8.49 -27.11 -9.55
C LEU A 205 -8.53 -27.84 -10.90
N LYS A 206 -8.68 -29.17 -10.87
CA LYS A 206 -8.67 -29.97 -12.09
C LYS A 206 -9.99 -29.80 -12.86
N GLY A 207 -9.90 -29.31 -14.09
CA GLY A 207 -11.02 -28.89 -14.95
C GLY A 207 -11.37 -27.39 -14.85
N GLY A 208 -10.51 -26.57 -14.24
CA GLY A 208 -10.78 -25.16 -13.98
C GLY A 208 -10.47 -24.19 -15.13
N GLU A 209 -10.68 -22.90 -14.89
CA GLU A 209 -10.24 -21.84 -15.81
C GLU A 209 -8.71 -21.85 -15.92
N LYS A 210 -8.20 -21.98 -17.15
CA LYS A 210 -6.78 -21.85 -17.46
C LYS A 210 -6.38 -20.38 -17.51
N ARG A 211 -5.32 -20.04 -16.77
CA ARG A 211 -4.69 -18.72 -16.78
C ARG A 211 -3.23 -18.84 -17.16
N TYR A 212 -2.68 -17.77 -17.72
CA TYR A 212 -1.32 -17.70 -18.23
C TYR A 212 -0.51 -16.72 -17.39
N VAL A 213 0.63 -17.18 -16.90
CA VAL A 213 1.42 -16.53 -15.87
C VAL A 213 2.81 -16.24 -16.41
N THR A 214 3.33 -15.05 -16.14
CA THR A 214 4.76 -14.74 -16.25
C THR A 214 5.31 -14.28 -14.90
N VAL A 215 6.57 -14.58 -14.65
CA VAL A 215 7.35 -14.08 -13.51
C VAL A 215 8.16 -12.87 -13.98
N LEU A 216 7.86 -11.71 -13.41
CA LEU A 216 8.50 -10.45 -13.73
C LEU A 216 9.86 -10.35 -13.04
N GLY A 217 10.89 -9.89 -13.75
CA GLY A 217 12.21 -9.64 -13.17
C GLY A 217 13.36 -9.37 -14.15
N SER A 218 13.14 -9.52 -15.46
CA SER A 218 14.18 -9.38 -16.50
C SER A 218 14.84 -7.99 -16.59
N SER A 219 14.22 -6.98 -15.98
CA SER A 219 14.69 -5.60 -15.97
C SER A 219 15.51 -5.22 -14.71
N ASP A 220 15.64 -6.12 -13.73
CA ASP A 220 16.18 -5.88 -12.38
C ASP A 220 15.52 -4.72 -11.58
N ARG A 221 14.47 -4.09 -12.14
CA ARG A 221 13.76 -2.94 -11.56
C ARG A 221 12.38 -3.28 -11.01
N THR A 222 11.72 -4.28 -11.60
CA THR A 222 10.36 -4.70 -11.26
C THR A 222 10.32 -6.21 -11.14
N TYR A 223 9.96 -6.69 -9.95
CA TYR A 223 9.85 -8.12 -9.65
C TYR A 223 8.38 -8.46 -9.36
N GLY A 224 7.95 -9.68 -9.69
CA GLY A 224 6.62 -10.15 -9.30
C GLY A 224 5.98 -11.14 -10.27
N VAL A 225 4.66 -11.06 -10.42
CA VAL A 225 3.84 -12.01 -11.19
C VAL A 225 2.74 -11.26 -11.93
N ALA A 226 2.56 -11.55 -13.21
CA ALA A 226 1.40 -11.07 -13.99
C ALA A 226 0.59 -12.26 -14.52
N VAL A 227 -0.74 -12.16 -14.41
CA VAL A 227 -1.70 -13.23 -14.67
C VAL A 227 -2.72 -12.78 -15.71
N MET A 228 -2.94 -13.63 -16.71
CA MET A 228 -3.72 -13.33 -17.90
C MET A 228 -4.74 -14.43 -18.19
N GLY A 229 -5.93 -14.08 -18.66
CA GLY A 229 -6.91 -15.06 -19.16
C GLY A 229 -6.54 -15.72 -20.50
N SER A 230 -5.47 -15.31 -21.18
CA SER A 230 -5.02 -15.96 -22.43
C SER A 230 -3.53 -15.77 -22.73
N ILE A 231 -2.95 -16.69 -23.50
CA ILE A 231 -1.56 -16.57 -23.98
C ILE A 231 -1.35 -15.34 -24.87
N GLN A 232 -2.34 -14.97 -25.69
CA GLN A 232 -2.30 -13.78 -26.54
C GLN A 232 -2.41 -12.49 -25.73
N ALA A 233 -3.08 -12.51 -24.56
CA ALA A 233 -3.06 -11.40 -23.62
C ALA A 233 -1.65 -11.19 -23.04
N LEU A 234 -1.02 -12.28 -22.59
CA LEU A 234 0.33 -12.27 -22.06
C LEU A 234 1.36 -11.76 -23.09
N ARG A 235 1.35 -12.33 -24.30
CA ARG A 235 2.23 -11.93 -25.41
C ARG A 235 2.06 -10.45 -25.78
N ARG A 236 0.82 -9.94 -25.86
CA ARG A 236 0.56 -8.51 -26.15
C ARG A 236 1.08 -7.57 -25.06
N LYS A 237 1.00 -7.96 -23.79
CA LYS A 237 1.57 -7.16 -22.68
C LYS A 237 3.10 -7.13 -22.76
N TYR A 238 3.73 -8.28 -23.03
CA TYR A 238 5.18 -8.36 -23.20
C TYR A 238 5.68 -7.57 -24.41
N ALA A 239 5.05 -7.73 -25.58
CA ALA A 239 5.39 -7.00 -26.81
C ALA A 239 5.32 -5.47 -26.66
N ARG A 240 4.31 -4.96 -25.93
CA ARG A 240 4.20 -3.54 -25.58
C ARG A 240 5.30 -3.08 -24.65
N ALA A 241 5.75 -3.92 -23.71
CA ALA A 241 6.83 -3.59 -22.78
C ALA A 241 8.21 -3.63 -23.44
N SER A 242 8.43 -4.53 -24.41
CA SER A 242 9.68 -4.68 -25.16
C SER A 242 9.84 -3.70 -26.33
N GLY A 243 8.81 -2.91 -26.66
CA GLY A 243 8.84 -1.94 -27.76
C GLY A 243 8.82 -2.56 -29.16
N THR A 244 8.48 -3.85 -29.27
CA THR A 244 8.47 -4.62 -30.52
C THR A 244 7.07 -5.16 -30.78
N TYR A 245 6.29 -4.54 -31.68
CA TYR A 245 5.37 -5.15 -32.67
C TYR A 245 4.30 -4.17 -33.22
N ASP A 246 3.83 -4.46 -34.41
CA ASP A 246 2.69 -3.83 -35.10
C ASP A 246 1.38 -4.55 -34.72
N VAL A 247 0.41 -3.82 -34.15
CA VAL A 247 -0.77 -4.39 -33.49
C VAL A 247 -1.92 -4.70 -34.45
N GLU A 248 -2.01 -4.01 -35.59
CA GLU A 248 -3.16 -4.10 -36.49
C GLU A 248 -3.07 -5.35 -37.37
N LYS A 249 -1.88 -5.66 -37.90
CA LYS A 249 -1.62 -6.91 -38.65
C LYS A 249 -1.91 -8.19 -37.86
N ASP A 250 -1.67 -8.16 -36.55
CA ASP A 250 -1.81 -9.35 -35.70
C ASP A 250 -3.28 -9.69 -35.37
N ILE A 251 -4.19 -8.71 -35.52
CA ILE A 251 -5.64 -8.91 -35.36
C ILE A 251 -6.23 -9.67 -36.57
N GLU A 252 -5.81 -9.32 -37.79
CA GLU A 252 -6.25 -10.02 -39.00
C GLU A 252 -5.60 -11.39 -39.14
N ALA A 253 -4.35 -11.56 -38.67
CA ALA A 253 -3.61 -12.81 -38.76
C ALA A 253 -3.99 -13.89 -37.71
N ASN A 254 -4.60 -13.52 -36.57
CA ASN A 254 -4.87 -14.43 -35.46
C ASN A 254 -6.34 -14.43 -34.99
N MET A 255 -7.30 -14.40 -35.92
CA MET A 255 -8.70 -14.61 -35.56
C MET A 255 -8.89 -16.04 -35.05
N LEU A 256 -9.49 -16.20 -33.86
CA LEU A 256 -9.80 -17.50 -33.25
C LEU A 256 -11.28 -17.61 -32.91
N CYS A 257 -11.81 -18.82 -32.97
CA CYS A 257 -13.18 -19.15 -32.59
C CYS A 257 -13.43 -18.89 -31.10
N GLY A 258 -14.42 -18.05 -30.78
CA GLY A 258 -14.79 -17.69 -29.41
C GLY A 258 -15.26 -18.86 -28.54
N ASN A 259 -15.61 -20.00 -29.15
CA ASN A 259 -15.99 -21.22 -28.42
C ASN A 259 -14.83 -22.20 -28.20
N CYS A 260 -14.13 -22.57 -29.28
CA CYS A 260 -13.18 -23.70 -29.27
C CYS A 260 -11.71 -23.28 -29.42
N GLY A 261 -11.42 -21.97 -29.57
CA GLY A 261 -10.07 -21.44 -29.64
C GLY A 261 -9.26 -21.80 -30.89
N LYS A 262 -9.85 -22.48 -31.87
CA LYS A 262 -9.23 -22.82 -33.16
C LYS A 262 -9.34 -21.67 -34.15
N GLU A 263 -8.43 -21.60 -35.11
CA GLU A 263 -8.57 -20.73 -36.28
C GLU A 263 -9.87 -21.07 -37.03
N PRO A 264 -10.67 -20.07 -37.45
CA PRO A 264 -11.85 -20.30 -38.28
C PRO A 264 -11.41 -20.74 -39.67
N THR A 265 -12.19 -21.62 -40.29
CA THR A 265 -12.07 -21.91 -41.72
C THR A 265 -12.39 -20.65 -42.54
N ALA A 266 -12.00 -20.65 -43.82
CA ALA A 266 -12.06 -19.46 -44.69
C ALA A 266 -13.45 -18.78 -44.76
N GLU A 267 -14.53 -19.51 -44.51
CA GLU A 267 -15.88 -18.97 -44.31
C GLU A 267 -16.10 -18.60 -42.84
N THR A 268 -15.60 -17.42 -42.42
CA THR A 268 -15.68 -17.00 -41.02
C THR A 268 -17.12 -16.76 -40.56
N PHE A 269 -17.63 -17.59 -39.64
CA PHE A 269 -18.97 -17.40 -39.08
C PHE A 269 -18.94 -16.34 -37.97
N ARG A 270 -19.45 -15.13 -38.24
CA ARG A 270 -19.52 -14.05 -37.23
C ARG A 270 -20.84 -14.06 -36.50
N CYS A 271 -20.86 -13.63 -35.24
CA CYS A 271 -22.11 -13.32 -34.56
C CYS A 271 -22.87 -12.23 -35.33
N THR A 272 -24.09 -12.51 -35.80
CA THR A 272 -24.89 -11.55 -36.58
C THR A 272 -25.35 -10.34 -35.76
N GLY A 273 -25.47 -10.50 -34.43
CA GLY A 273 -25.72 -9.42 -33.48
C GLY A 273 -24.51 -8.50 -33.35
N CYS A 274 -23.47 -8.94 -32.61
CA CYS A 274 -22.34 -8.06 -32.29
C CYS A 274 -21.31 -7.87 -33.41
N ARG A 275 -21.19 -8.81 -34.35
CA ARG A 275 -20.17 -8.86 -35.43
C ARG A 275 -18.70 -8.89 -34.96
N THR A 276 -18.46 -8.91 -33.64
CA THR A 276 -17.14 -8.86 -32.99
C THR A 276 -16.54 -10.25 -32.73
N LEU A 277 -17.37 -11.24 -32.36
CA LEU A 277 -16.90 -12.63 -32.16
C LEU A 277 -17.02 -13.45 -33.44
N PHE A 278 -15.99 -14.26 -33.65
CA PHE A 278 -15.82 -15.21 -34.73
C PHE A 278 -16.00 -16.64 -34.21
N TYR A 279 -16.53 -17.51 -35.05
CA TYR A 279 -16.71 -18.93 -34.77
C TYR A 279 -16.31 -19.75 -35.99
N CYS A 280 -15.91 -21.01 -35.77
CA CYS A 280 -15.71 -21.96 -36.87
C CYS A 280 -17.02 -22.24 -37.61
N ASP A 281 -18.14 -22.25 -36.88
CA ASP A 281 -19.45 -22.68 -37.35
C ASP A 281 -20.58 -22.22 -36.39
N GLN A 282 -21.82 -22.53 -36.75
CA GLN A 282 -23.00 -22.23 -35.93
C GLN A 282 -23.09 -23.08 -34.65
N GLU A 283 -22.45 -24.26 -34.59
CA GLU A 283 -22.45 -25.11 -33.40
C GLU A 283 -21.58 -24.46 -32.31
N CYS A 284 -20.40 -23.97 -32.67
CA CYS A 284 -19.54 -23.15 -31.83
C CYS A 284 -20.26 -21.88 -31.34
N GLN A 285 -20.98 -21.18 -32.21
CA GLN A 285 -21.77 -20.02 -31.79
C GLN A 285 -22.81 -20.39 -30.71
N ARG A 286 -23.53 -21.51 -30.88
CA ARG A 286 -24.53 -21.99 -29.91
C ARG A 286 -23.91 -22.48 -28.61
N GLY A 287 -22.78 -23.19 -28.68
CA GLY A 287 -22.04 -23.67 -27.51
C GLY A 287 -21.56 -22.52 -26.61
N ASN A 288 -21.10 -21.44 -27.24
CA ASN A 288 -20.65 -20.23 -26.53
C ASN A 288 -21.79 -19.31 -26.08
N TRP A 289 -23.00 -19.47 -26.65
CA TRP A 289 -24.13 -18.55 -26.43
C TRP A 289 -24.48 -18.36 -24.94
N ASN A 290 -24.38 -19.40 -24.11
CA ASN A 290 -24.67 -19.30 -22.68
C ASN A 290 -23.80 -18.24 -21.97
N GLN A 291 -22.57 -18.02 -22.44
CA GLN A 291 -21.65 -17.00 -21.95
C GLN A 291 -21.82 -15.69 -22.75
N HIS A 292 -21.77 -15.77 -24.08
CA HIS A 292 -21.78 -14.60 -24.96
C HIS A 292 -23.10 -13.82 -24.97
N GLN A 293 -24.26 -14.42 -24.65
CA GLN A 293 -25.54 -13.71 -24.65
C GLN A 293 -25.57 -12.48 -23.73
N TYR A 294 -24.75 -12.48 -22.68
CA TYR A 294 -24.61 -11.34 -21.74
C TYR A 294 -23.63 -10.27 -22.24
N GLU A 295 -22.93 -10.53 -23.35
CA GLU A 295 -21.86 -9.72 -23.94
C GLU A 295 -22.14 -9.35 -25.43
N CYS A 296 -23.30 -9.75 -25.96
CA CYS A 296 -23.66 -9.64 -27.38
C CYS A 296 -24.51 -8.40 -27.68
N GLU A 297 -23.88 -7.28 -28.04
CA GLU A 297 -24.58 -6.04 -28.41
C GLU A 297 -24.29 -5.57 -29.84
N ASP A 298 -25.32 -5.04 -30.52
CA ASP A 298 -25.31 -4.63 -31.94
C ASP A 298 -24.62 -3.26 -32.15
N PRO A 299 -23.50 -3.20 -32.91
CA PRO A 299 -22.72 -1.98 -33.05
C PRO A 299 -23.46 -0.85 -33.80
N SER A 300 -24.53 -1.15 -34.55
CA SER A 300 -25.32 -0.14 -35.25
C SER A 300 -26.20 0.71 -34.33
N LYS A 301 -26.30 0.37 -33.04
CA LYS A 301 -27.10 1.10 -32.04
C LYS A 301 -26.25 1.98 -31.11
N LEU A 302 -24.95 2.12 -31.36
CA LEU A 302 -24.00 2.77 -30.45
C LEU A 302 -23.85 4.29 -30.61
N GLU A 303 -24.48 4.94 -31.61
CA GLU A 303 -24.31 6.40 -31.80
C GLU A 303 -24.89 7.25 -30.66
N HIS A 304 -25.93 6.77 -29.97
CA HIS A 304 -26.44 7.37 -28.74
C HIS A 304 -26.89 6.28 -27.76
N VAL A 305 -26.51 6.46 -26.47
CA VAL A 305 -26.68 5.54 -25.33
C VAL A 305 -25.54 4.52 -25.15
N THR A 306 -24.66 4.91 -24.23
CA THR A 306 -23.90 4.07 -23.30
C THR A 306 -24.33 2.60 -23.14
N ARG A 307 -23.51 1.67 -23.64
CA ARG A 307 -23.16 0.44 -22.90
C ARG A 307 -21.73 -0.04 -23.18
N GLU A 308 -20.92 0.15 -22.15
CA GLU A 308 -19.66 -0.55 -21.88
C GLU A 308 -20.05 -1.88 -21.17
N VAL A 309 -19.32 -3.03 -21.20
CA VAL A 309 -17.86 -3.25 -21.23
C VAL A 309 -17.52 -4.70 -21.67
N TRP A 310 -16.39 -4.96 -22.35
CA TRP A 310 -15.68 -6.27 -22.20
C TRP A 310 -14.76 -6.16 -20.98
N ASN A 311 -15.19 -6.56 -19.78
CA ASN A 311 -14.41 -6.40 -18.53
C ASN A 311 -13.28 -7.43 -18.39
N LYS A 312 -12.23 -7.35 -19.23
CA LYS A 312 -11.10 -8.26 -19.13
C LYS A 312 -10.27 -7.93 -17.88
N ARG A 313 -10.31 -8.82 -16.89
CA ARG A 313 -9.58 -8.72 -15.62
C ARG A 313 -8.19 -9.37 -15.75
N GLU A 314 -7.15 -8.60 -15.49
CA GLU A 314 -5.76 -9.06 -15.46
C GLU A 314 -5.18 -8.76 -14.08
N GLN A 315 -4.75 -9.80 -13.36
CA GLN A 315 -4.18 -9.63 -12.03
C GLN A 315 -2.68 -9.41 -12.12
N THR A 316 -2.13 -8.56 -11.27
CA THR A 316 -0.70 -8.33 -11.18
C THR A 316 -0.30 -8.11 -9.72
N MET A 317 0.73 -8.81 -9.29
CA MET A 317 1.43 -8.56 -8.04
C MET A 317 2.85 -8.12 -8.38
N VAL A 318 3.30 -7.00 -7.81
CA VAL A 318 4.63 -6.42 -8.06
C VAL A 318 5.26 -5.92 -6.77
N PHE A 319 6.58 -6.09 -6.66
CA PHE A 319 7.38 -5.53 -5.59
C PHE A 319 7.85 -4.12 -5.97
N LEU A 320 7.29 -3.11 -5.31
CA LEU A 320 7.54 -1.70 -5.59
C LEU A 320 8.26 -1.02 -4.42
N ASP A 321 8.82 0.15 -4.69
CA ASP A 321 9.25 1.05 -3.62
C ASP A 321 8.06 1.43 -2.73
N PRO A 322 8.21 1.54 -1.39
CA PRO A 322 7.13 1.95 -0.50
C PRO A 322 6.43 3.25 -0.92
N SER A 323 7.12 4.20 -1.55
CA SER A 323 6.52 5.46 -2.05
C SER A 323 5.44 5.27 -3.13
N ALA A 324 5.44 4.13 -3.82
CA ALA A 324 4.43 3.75 -4.81
C ALA A 324 3.29 2.88 -4.23
N VAL A 325 3.32 2.58 -2.92
CA VAL A 325 2.33 1.75 -2.23
C VAL A 325 1.44 2.62 -1.33
N PRO A 326 0.11 2.38 -1.31
CA PRO A 326 -0.78 3.12 -0.42
C PRO A 326 -0.48 2.92 1.06
N PHE A 327 -0.61 4.01 1.83
CA PHE A 327 -0.35 4.06 3.27
C PHE A 327 -1.17 3.03 4.04
N ASP A 328 -2.42 2.78 3.61
CA ASP A 328 -3.28 1.74 4.16
C ASP A 328 -2.65 0.34 4.10
N ASP A 329 -1.98 -0.04 3.00
CA ASP A 329 -1.34 -1.36 2.88
C ASP A 329 -0.06 -1.42 3.73
N LEU A 330 0.74 -0.35 3.72
CA LEU A 330 1.96 -0.22 4.52
C LEU A 330 1.68 -0.30 6.03
N GLU A 331 0.70 0.47 6.51
CA GLU A 331 0.31 0.51 7.93
C GLU A 331 -0.31 -0.82 8.37
N TYR A 332 -1.13 -1.45 7.52
CA TYR A 332 -1.72 -2.74 7.85
C TYR A 332 -0.64 -3.82 8.00
N ALA A 333 0.34 -3.86 7.10
CA ALA A 333 1.46 -4.80 7.20
C ALA A 333 2.38 -4.49 8.39
N GLU A 334 2.63 -3.21 8.71
CA GLU A 334 3.42 -2.78 9.87
C GLU A 334 2.76 -3.19 11.19
N VAL A 335 1.49 -2.84 11.39
CA VAL A 335 0.73 -3.14 12.63
C VAL A 335 0.63 -4.65 12.87
N ASN A 336 0.44 -5.44 11.81
CA ASN A 336 0.35 -6.90 11.91
C ASN A 336 1.71 -7.61 11.83
N LYS A 337 2.80 -6.89 11.54
CA LYS A 337 4.15 -7.45 11.29
C LYS A 337 4.19 -8.49 10.16
N PHE A 338 3.31 -8.35 9.17
CA PHE A 338 3.21 -9.27 8.03
C PHE A 338 4.29 -9.03 6.96
N TRP A 339 4.93 -7.86 6.96
CA TRP A 339 6.04 -7.53 6.07
C TRP A 339 7.23 -7.00 6.85
N ASP A 340 8.44 -7.24 6.37
CA ASP A 340 9.65 -6.65 6.95
C ASP A 340 9.85 -5.23 6.42
N ALA A 341 9.80 -4.25 7.33
CA ALA A 341 10.03 -2.84 7.01
C ALA A 341 11.47 -2.54 6.55
N GLN A 342 12.42 -3.47 6.73
CA GLN A 342 13.78 -3.36 6.20
C GLN A 342 13.90 -3.77 4.73
N SER A 343 12.88 -4.41 4.14
CA SER A 343 12.86 -4.68 2.70
C SER A 343 12.72 -3.37 1.92
N SER A 344 13.63 -3.12 0.97
CA SER A 344 13.55 -1.97 0.06
C SER A 344 12.39 -2.04 -0.95
N LYS A 345 11.64 -3.16 -0.97
CA LYS A 345 10.44 -3.35 -1.78
C LYS A 345 9.30 -3.96 -0.97
N PHE A 346 8.07 -3.62 -1.38
CA PHE A 346 6.82 -4.04 -0.76
C PHE A 346 5.86 -4.62 -1.82
N PRO A 347 5.13 -5.71 -1.53
CA PRO A 347 4.22 -6.34 -2.49
C PRO A 347 2.92 -5.54 -2.66
N LEU A 348 2.68 -5.04 -3.87
CA LEU A 348 1.42 -4.44 -4.29
C LEU A 348 0.67 -5.39 -5.22
N ILE A 349 -0.55 -5.76 -4.83
CA ILE A 349 -1.50 -6.49 -5.68
C ILE A 349 -2.62 -5.59 -6.17
N PHE A 350 -2.93 -5.70 -7.46
CA PHE A 350 -4.03 -5.01 -8.11
C PHE A 350 -4.59 -5.84 -9.28
N VAL A 351 -5.78 -5.45 -9.73
CA VAL A 351 -6.42 -6.00 -10.93
C VAL A 351 -6.64 -4.86 -11.92
N SER A 352 -6.09 -5.02 -13.11
CA SER A 352 -6.37 -4.18 -14.26
C SER A 352 -7.66 -4.67 -14.91
N ILE A 353 -8.66 -3.80 -15.05
CA ILE A 353 -9.86 -4.06 -15.83
C ILE A 353 -9.73 -3.27 -17.12
N GLN A 354 -9.33 -3.92 -18.21
CA GLN A 354 -9.41 -3.33 -19.54
C GLN A 354 -10.86 -3.41 -19.99
N GLY A 355 -11.49 -2.27 -20.32
CA GLY A 355 -12.92 -2.24 -20.65
C GLY A 355 -13.26 -1.92 -22.10
N SER A 356 -12.53 -0.98 -22.68
CA SER A 356 -12.58 -0.59 -24.10
C SER A 356 -11.14 -0.45 -24.60
N PRO A 357 -10.78 -0.83 -25.85
CA PRO A 357 -9.44 -0.61 -26.39
C PRO A 357 -9.01 0.86 -26.41
N MET A 358 -9.98 1.79 -26.40
CA MET A 358 -9.75 3.24 -26.50
C MET A 358 -9.58 3.94 -25.15
N LEU A 359 -9.85 3.25 -24.03
CA LEU A 359 -9.76 3.81 -22.68
C LEU A 359 -8.63 3.15 -21.88
N PRO A 360 -7.95 3.90 -20.98
CA PRO A 360 -6.97 3.30 -20.08
C PRO A 360 -7.65 2.27 -19.15
N PRO A 361 -6.96 1.17 -18.80
CA PRO A 361 -7.53 0.17 -17.90
C PRO A 361 -7.83 0.77 -16.52
N ARG A 362 -8.98 0.40 -15.94
CA ARG A 362 -9.32 0.76 -14.57
C ARG A 362 -8.60 -0.18 -13.60
N VAL A 363 -7.71 0.37 -12.79
CA VAL A 363 -7.03 -0.39 -11.72
C VAL A 363 -7.93 -0.47 -10.48
N VAL A 364 -8.19 -1.69 -10.00
CA VAL A 364 -8.96 -1.98 -8.79
C VAL A 364 -8.20 -2.91 -7.83
N ARG A 365 -8.74 -3.14 -6.64
CA ARG A 365 -8.26 -4.16 -5.70
C ARG A 365 -8.82 -5.54 -6.04
N PRO A 366 -8.11 -6.64 -5.69
CA PRO A 366 -8.59 -7.99 -5.90
C PRO A 366 -9.84 -8.27 -5.04
N THR A 367 -10.69 -9.17 -5.52
CA THR A 367 -11.70 -9.87 -4.71
C THR A 367 -11.04 -10.87 -3.75
N PRO A 368 -11.77 -11.45 -2.78
CA PRO A 368 -11.23 -12.51 -1.92
C PRO A 368 -10.74 -13.73 -2.70
N GLU A 369 -11.51 -14.16 -3.71
CA GLU A 369 -11.14 -15.26 -4.61
C GLU A 369 -9.88 -14.93 -5.42
N GLU A 370 -9.77 -13.72 -5.98
CA GLU A 370 -8.56 -13.28 -6.69
C GLU A 370 -7.34 -13.24 -5.76
N LEU A 371 -7.49 -12.79 -4.51
CA LEU A 371 -6.41 -12.76 -3.52
C LEU A 371 -5.96 -14.18 -3.15
N GLU A 372 -6.90 -15.10 -2.91
CA GLU A 372 -6.62 -16.50 -2.63
C GLU A 372 -5.91 -17.17 -3.82
N TRP A 373 -6.41 -16.96 -5.04
CA TRP A 373 -5.86 -17.49 -6.27
C TRP A 373 -4.40 -17.07 -6.48
N MET A 374 -4.09 -15.77 -6.32
CA MET A 374 -2.72 -15.27 -6.38
C MET A 374 -1.83 -15.86 -5.28
N THR A 375 -2.35 -16.01 -4.06
CA THR A 375 -1.60 -16.57 -2.92
C THR A 375 -1.18 -18.01 -3.18
N GLN A 376 -2.10 -18.83 -3.69
CA GLN A 376 -1.81 -20.22 -4.04
C GLN A 376 -0.89 -20.33 -5.27
N LEU A 377 -1.07 -19.49 -6.30
CA LEU A 377 -0.18 -19.43 -7.46
C LEU A 377 1.27 -19.12 -7.04
N ILE A 378 1.46 -18.07 -6.24
CA ILE A 378 2.78 -17.66 -5.72
C ILE A 378 3.42 -18.81 -4.94
N SER A 379 2.63 -19.52 -4.12
CA SER A 379 3.08 -20.70 -3.36
C SER A 379 3.43 -21.91 -4.26
N ALA A 380 2.77 -22.07 -5.40
CA ALA A 380 3.08 -23.11 -6.38
C ALA A 380 4.35 -22.79 -7.18
N LEU A 381 4.55 -21.52 -7.58
CA LEU A 381 5.76 -21.06 -8.28
C LEU A 381 7.04 -21.22 -7.45
N LEU A 382 6.94 -21.35 -6.13
CA LEU A 382 8.05 -21.67 -5.24
C LEU A 382 8.49 -23.14 -5.30
N GLN A 383 7.64 -24.04 -5.79
CA GLN A 383 7.89 -25.48 -5.90
C GLN A 383 8.47 -25.88 -7.27
N THR A 384 8.50 -24.91 -8.21
CA THR A 384 9.11 -25.01 -9.54
C THR A 384 10.56 -24.52 -9.51
#